data_AF-A0A2E7FAJ0-F1
#
_entry.id   AF-A0A2E7FAJ0-F1
#
_cell.length_a   1.000
_cell.length_b   1.000
_cell.length_c   1.000
_cell.angle_alpha   90.00
_cell.angle_beta   90.00
_cell.angle_gamma   90.00
#
_symmetry.space_group_name_H-M   'P 1'
#
loop_
_entity.id
_entity.type
_entity.pdbx_description
1 polymer ?
#
loop_
_entity_poly.entity_id
_entity_poly.type
_entity_poly.pdbx_seq_one_letter_code
_entity_poly.pdbx_strand_id
1 'polypeptide(L)'
;MPLSASEHIFDDGDIIFREGERSLVAFVLVSGQVELIKKTTNGPVRLALISPGETFGEMGIIDRSVRSATARAVGRVRVEEMDRDDFINSVQDEPDVALKIIGNLSERLRQTNGLVTSPASQRALADVHQKPSIWTLIGELIAKRRTRRRLLEFRVAPFVGDPEGAYSVQIAHILDLRSEIRASLLPELLPDQAAAGEGRHGSAVLLAGRHILRRENADLIVHGEVDETRMVLNIRFIAQGSELDQPGNFLMTDRLSLPFSLKPEFAKLLVAAAVAATVPRSESYRLMMRPILFNAFEALKDFAVEPPVELNLVDQAAIQIIHGNIIATIGNHLGDLQYHQRALASYQTAAETLTAESTPAEWATVRYHLGQTAQAIGEKGGGVTMLVEALENYRSALDYFTKSGFPLEWAFLQSRVGLMLYKTDPANGDSENLKAAVAAFQSALQVITEANSPLKWSELKYNLGQVLQVWGDAARSEELLERAIQCCQDALKIRNREETPLLWAATQNNMGSALFLLGRLTDEFNPVERAADSFGKALSIYGAFGATRLAKVSERNLSRAKDVLSSRQERRVQKFDWEDEATEERATRPKHQPQQKDRHVEAAE
;
A
#
# COMPACT_ATOMS: atom_id res chain seq x y z
N MET A 1 -4.52 -13.94 21.85
CA MET A 1 -3.41 -14.87 21.54
C MET A 1 -2.16 -14.04 21.28
N PRO A 2 -0.97 -14.40 21.80
CA PRO A 2 0.22 -13.61 21.55
C PRO A 2 0.76 -13.89 20.13
N LEU A 3 1.14 -12.82 19.45
CA LEU A 3 1.97 -12.84 18.23
C LEU A 3 3.30 -13.53 18.61
N SER A 4 3.62 -14.62 17.93
CA SER A 4 4.58 -15.61 18.42
C SER A 4 6.03 -15.16 18.25
N ALA A 5 6.64 -14.61 19.30
CA ALA A 5 8.04 -14.93 19.57
C ALA A 5 8.07 -16.43 19.90
N SER A 6 8.72 -17.23 19.05
CA SER A 6 8.92 -18.65 19.31
C SER A 6 9.84 -18.80 20.51
N GLU A 7 9.32 -19.33 21.62
CA GLU A 7 10.11 -19.68 22.79
C GLU A 7 10.77 -21.04 22.57
N HIS A 8 12.09 -21.12 22.77
CA HIS A 8 12.87 -22.34 22.61
C HIS A 8 13.59 -22.70 23.91
N ILE A 9 13.66 -24.00 24.19
CA ILE A 9 14.35 -24.56 25.35
C ILE A 9 15.46 -25.47 24.84
N PHE A 10 16.67 -25.29 25.36
CA PHE A 10 17.88 -26.03 25.03
C PHE A 10 18.43 -26.69 26.29
N ASP A 11 18.93 -27.92 26.18
CA ASP A 11 19.60 -28.62 27.27
C ASP A 11 21.11 -28.30 27.28
N ASP A 12 21.82 -28.73 28.33
CA ASP A 12 23.23 -28.41 28.49
C ASP A 12 24.08 -28.93 27.33
N GLY A 13 24.94 -28.07 26.79
CA GLY A 13 25.81 -28.39 25.66
C GLY A 13 25.17 -28.28 24.28
N ASP A 14 23.86 -28.03 24.19
CA ASP A 14 23.17 -27.87 22.91
C ASP A 14 23.69 -26.65 22.13
N ILE A 15 23.79 -26.81 20.81
CA ILE A 15 24.19 -25.73 19.90
C ILE A 15 22.95 -25.00 19.42
N ILE A 16 22.83 -23.72 19.80
CA ILE A 16 21.71 -22.85 19.41
C ILE A 16 21.89 -22.41 17.95
N PHE A 17 23.11 -22.06 17.56
CA PHE A 17 23.51 -21.83 16.16
C PHE A 17 25.04 -21.93 16.02
N ARG A 18 25.52 -22.15 14.79
CA ARG A 18 26.96 -22.24 14.47
C ARG A 18 27.49 -21.02 13.75
N GLU A 19 28.77 -20.76 13.95
CA GLU A 19 29.55 -19.81 13.15
C GLU A 19 29.41 -20.14 11.66
N GLY A 20 29.18 -19.13 10.83
CA GLY A 20 28.98 -19.27 9.39
C GLY A 20 27.55 -19.60 8.94
N GLU A 21 26.64 -19.94 9.86
CA GLU A 21 25.23 -20.15 9.51
C GLU A 21 24.57 -18.82 9.09
N ARG A 22 23.66 -18.88 8.11
CA ARG A 22 22.84 -17.72 7.73
C ARG A 22 21.57 -17.73 8.57
N SER A 23 21.26 -16.61 9.20
CA SER A 23 20.03 -16.48 9.96
C SER A 23 19.65 -15.00 10.11
N LEU A 24 18.34 -14.73 10.04
CA LEU A 24 17.74 -13.39 10.18
C LEU A 24 17.06 -13.21 11.53
N VAL A 25 17.33 -14.10 12.50
CA VAL A 25 16.73 -14.06 13.83
C VAL A 25 17.80 -13.85 14.90
N ALA A 26 17.44 -13.20 15.99
CA ALA A 26 18.27 -13.04 17.17
C ALA A 26 17.55 -13.65 18.37
N PHE A 27 18.29 -13.87 19.44
CA PHE A 27 17.76 -14.52 20.64
C PHE A 27 17.92 -13.60 21.85
N VAL A 28 16.89 -13.56 22.69
CA VAL A 28 16.95 -12.99 24.04
C VAL A 28 17.04 -14.15 25.03
N LEU A 29 18.04 -14.15 25.90
CA LEU A 29 18.18 -15.18 26.92
C LEU A 29 17.19 -14.92 28.06
N VAL A 30 16.21 -15.80 28.24
CA VAL A 30 15.20 -15.70 29.31
C VAL A 30 15.72 -16.30 30.62
N SER A 31 16.39 -17.44 30.54
CA SER A 31 17.02 -18.09 31.70
C SER A 31 18.11 -19.07 31.27
N GLY A 32 19.10 -19.32 32.13
CA GLY A 32 20.27 -20.15 31.85
C GLY A 32 21.49 -19.31 31.47
N GLN A 33 22.51 -19.91 30.84
CA GLN A 33 23.69 -19.23 30.32
C GLN A 33 24.02 -19.72 28.91
N VAL A 34 24.51 -18.84 28.04
CA VAL A 34 24.95 -19.21 26.68
C VAL A 34 26.39 -18.76 26.47
N GLU A 35 27.27 -19.63 26.01
CA GLU A 35 28.64 -19.24 25.64
C GLU A 35 28.77 -19.06 24.13
N LEU A 36 29.46 -17.99 23.73
CA LEU A 36 29.80 -17.71 22.33
C LEU A 36 31.25 -18.14 22.05
N ILE A 37 31.46 -18.99 21.05
CA ILE A 37 32.75 -19.61 20.73
C ILE A 37 33.10 -19.31 19.27
N LYS A 38 34.31 -18.82 19.02
CA LYS A 38 34.82 -18.57 17.67
C LYS A 38 36.00 -19.46 17.35
N LYS A 39 36.04 -20.01 16.14
CA LYS A 39 37.19 -20.78 15.67
C LYS A 39 38.32 -19.83 15.25
N THR A 40 39.49 -20.00 15.84
CA THR A 40 40.71 -19.28 15.43
C THR A 40 41.78 -20.27 14.98
N THR A 41 42.83 -19.78 14.32
CA THR A 41 44.00 -20.59 13.91
C THR A 41 44.72 -21.26 15.08
N ASN A 42 44.53 -20.76 16.31
CA ASN A 42 45.12 -21.30 17.55
C ASN A 42 44.11 -22.12 18.40
N GLY A 43 42.95 -22.47 17.84
CA GLY A 43 41.89 -23.23 18.53
C GLY A 43 40.62 -22.41 18.82
N PRO A 44 39.60 -23.03 19.43
CA PRO A 44 38.36 -22.34 19.79
C PRO A 44 38.59 -21.35 20.94
N VAL A 45 38.17 -20.10 20.77
CA VAL A 45 38.23 -19.05 21.79
C VAL A 45 36.81 -18.69 22.22
N ARG A 46 36.57 -18.68 23.53
CA ARG A 46 35.31 -18.17 24.10
C ARG A 46 35.31 -16.65 24.02
N LEU A 47 34.39 -16.08 23.25
CA LEU A 47 34.26 -14.64 23.07
C LEU A 47 33.49 -13.98 24.22
N ALA A 48 32.41 -14.62 24.67
CA ALA A 48 31.53 -14.07 25.69
C ALA A 48 30.72 -15.17 26.39
N LEU A 49 30.19 -14.84 27.56
CA LEU A 49 29.16 -15.60 28.27
C LEU A 49 27.94 -14.69 28.42
N ILE A 50 26.80 -15.14 27.93
CA ILE A 50 25.54 -14.40 27.87
C ILE A 50 24.70 -14.77 29.10
N SER A 51 24.18 -13.74 29.77
CA SER A 51 23.37 -13.82 30.99
C SER A 51 21.89 -13.53 30.70
N PRO A 52 20.95 -13.97 31.56
CA PRO A 52 19.52 -13.68 31.38
C PRO A 52 19.24 -12.18 31.22
N GLY A 53 18.39 -11.83 30.24
CA GLY A 53 18.11 -10.45 29.81
C GLY A 53 19.04 -9.92 28.71
N GLU A 54 20.14 -10.63 28.42
CA GLU A 54 21.03 -10.29 27.32
C GLU A 54 20.62 -10.95 26.02
N THR A 55 21.00 -10.31 24.93
CA THR A 55 20.70 -10.74 23.56
C THR A 55 21.93 -11.24 22.84
N PHE A 56 21.78 -12.20 21.95
CA PHE A 56 22.89 -12.71 21.15
C PHE A 56 22.45 -13.12 19.74
N GLY A 57 23.40 -13.10 18.80
CA GLY A 57 23.15 -13.39 17.38
C GLY A 57 22.70 -12.17 16.58
N GLU A 58 22.72 -10.98 17.15
CA GLU A 58 22.15 -9.77 16.59
C GLU A 58 22.83 -9.24 15.32
N MET A 59 24.11 -9.55 15.12
CA MET A 59 24.90 -8.97 14.03
C MET A 59 24.31 -9.32 12.65
N GLY A 60 23.88 -10.57 12.46
CA GLY A 60 23.30 -11.05 11.19
C GLY A 60 21.98 -10.36 10.79
N ILE A 61 21.27 -9.73 11.73
CA ILE A 61 20.07 -8.94 11.43
C ILE A 61 20.46 -7.60 10.77
N ILE A 62 21.49 -6.92 11.28
CA ILE A 62 21.82 -5.56 10.88
C ILE A 62 22.57 -5.53 9.54
N ASP A 63 23.62 -6.34 9.40
CA ASP A 63 24.52 -6.29 8.25
C ASP A 63 24.29 -7.39 7.20
N ARG A 64 23.32 -8.29 7.44
CA ARG A 64 23.04 -9.49 6.61
C ARG A 64 24.24 -10.43 6.48
N SER A 65 25.17 -10.40 7.42
CA SER A 65 26.32 -11.30 7.48
C SER A 65 25.94 -12.66 8.05
N VAL A 66 26.83 -13.63 7.86
CA VAL A 66 26.76 -14.94 8.51
C VAL A 66 27.05 -14.82 10.00
N ARG A 67 26.60 -15.79 10.82
CA ARG A 67 26.90 -15.82 12.26
C ARG A 67 28.41 -15.71 12.50
N SER A 68 28.80 -14.75 13.34
CA SER A 68 30.21 -14.44 13.65
C SER A 68 30.86 -15.37 14.67
N ALA A 69 30.06 -16.20 15.35
CA ALA A 69 30.46 -17.17 16.36
C ALA A 69 29.41 -18.30 16.49
N THR A 70 29.79 -19.39 17.17
CA THR A 70 28.90 -20.49 17.57
C THR A 70 28.33 -20.22 18.95
N ALA A 71 27.02 -20.35 19.13
CA ALA A 71 26.36 -20.23 20.44
C ALA A 71 26.04 -21.60 21.03
N ARG A 72 26.47 -21.86 22.26
CA ARG A 72 26.25 -23.12 22.98
C ARG A 72 25.59 -22.87 24.33
N ALA A 73 24.57 -23.65 24.65
CA ALA A 73 23.90 -23.62 25.95
C ALA A 73 24.82 -24.16 27.05
N VAL A 74 24.83 -23.48 28.20
CA VAL A 74 25.51 -23.88 29.44
C VAL A 74 24.44 -24.06 30.51
N GLY A 75 24.17 -25.32 30.85
CA GLY A 75 22.97 -25.74 31.59
C GLY A 75 21.71 -25.65 30.74
N ARG A 76 20.55 -25.82 31.39
CA ARG A 76 19.25 -25.69 30.73
C ARG A 76 18.96 -24.22 30.42
N VAL A 77 18.78 -23.91 29.14
CA VAL A 77 18.63 -22.56 28.62
C VAL A 77 17.23 -22.38 28.03
N ARG A 78 16.64 -21.21 28.26
CA ARG A 78 15.40 -20.77 27.61
C ARG A 78 15.65 -19.46 26.89
N VAL A 79 15.27 -19.38 25.62
CA VAL A 79 15.43 -18.19 24.79
C VAL A 79 14.14 -17.82 24.09
N GLU A 80 13.92 -16.53 23.90
CA GLU A 80 12.89 -16.00 22.99
C GLU A 80 13.54 -15.60 21.68
N GLU A 81 12.99 -16.08 20.57
CA GLU A 81 13.39 -15.71 19.22
C GLU A 81 12.73 -14.38 18.82
N MET A 82 13.52 -13.51 18.19
CA MET A 82 13.07 -12.23 17.65
C MET A 82 13.54 -12.10 16.21
N ASP A 83 12.60 -11.87 15.30
CA ASP A 83 12.89 -11.72 13.89
C ASP A 83 13.26 -10.28 13.50
N ARG A 84 13.77 -10.14 12.27
CA ARG A 84 14.18 -8.86 11.71
C ARG A 84 13.02 -7.89 11.50
N ASP A 85 11.85 -8.40 11.14
CA ASP A 85 10.72 -7.55 10.79
C ASP A 85 10.14 -6.92 12.05
N ASP A 86 10.02 -7.68 13.14
CA ASP A 86 9.69 -7.19 14.48
C ASP A 86 10.64 -6.08 14.96
N PHE A 87 11.94 -6.23 14.66
CA PHE A 87 12.92 -5.19 14.96
C PHE A 87 12.74 -3.93 14.10
N ILE A 88 12.68 -4.07 12.77
CA ILE A 88 12.53 -2.95 11.84
C ILE A 88 11.25 -2.19 12.14
N ASN A 89 10.14 -2.90 12.36
CA ASN A 89 8.85 -2.33 12.72
C ASN A 89 8.93 -1.53 14.03
N SER A 90 9.68 -2.02 15.03
CA SER A 90 9.85 -1.31 16.30
C SER A 90 10.66 -0.01 16.17
N VAL A 91 11.62 0.05 15.24
CA VAL A 91 12.43 1.27 14.98
C VAL A 91 11.67 2.27 14.09
N GLN A 92 10.89 1.79 13.12
CA GLN A 92 10.09 2.62 12.23
C GLN A 92 8.89 3.26 12.93
N ASP A 93 8.29 2.58 13.90
CA ASP A 93 7.10 3.06 14.62
C ASP A 93 7.39 4.19 15.62
N GLU A 94 8.64 4.41 16.04
CA GLU A 94 8.97 5.37 17.11
C GLU A 94 10.37 6.01 16.89
N PRO A 95 10.45 7.23 16.29
CA PRO A 95 11.71 7.91 15.96
C PRO A 95 12.65 8.12 17.15
N ASP A 96 12.11 8.25 18.37
CA ASP A 96 12.88 8.43 19.60
C ASP A 96 13.71 7.18 19.98
N VAL A 97 13.25 6.00 19.58
CA VAL A 97 13.98 4.74 19.76
C VAL A 97 15.20 4.71 18.84
N ALA A 98 15.03 5.12 17.58
CA ALA A 98 16.13 5.28 16.63
C ALA A 98 17.16 6.30 17.13
N LEU A 99 16.72 7.44 17.67
CA LEU A 99 17.60 8.49 18.19
C LEU A 99 18.42 8.02 19.41
N LYS A 100 17.83 7.25 20.32
CA LYS A 100 18.56 6.64 21.47
C LYS A 100 19.57 5.60 21.02
N ILE A 101 19.22 4.78 20.02
CA ILE A 101 20.11 3.78 19.41
C ILE A 101 21.32 4.49 18.77
N ILE A 102 21.08 5.51 17.95
CA ILE A 102 22.12 6.28 17.26
C ILE A 102 23.04 7.00 18.25
N GLY A 103 22.48 7.61 19.31
CA GLY A 103 23.26 8.28 20.35
C GLY A 103 24.25 7.35 21.04
N ASN A 104 23.80 6.16 21.44
CA ASN A 104 24.63 5.17 22.12
C ASN A 104 25.66 4.50 21.19
N LEU A 105 25.30 4.24 19.92
CA LEU A 105 26.26 3.75 18.92
C LEU A 105 27.35 4.78 18.63
N SER A 106 26.99 6.06 18.55
CA SER A 106 27.96 7.15 18.39
C SER A 106 28.90 7.27 19.58
N GLU A 107 28.42 7.01 20.80
CA GLU A 107 29.25 7.01 22.00
C GLU A 107 30.21 5.82 22.05
N ARG A 108 29.74 4.62 21.66
CA ARG A 108 30.62 3.46 21.46
C ARG A 108 31.68 3.72 20.38
N LEU A 109 31.28 4.27 19.23
CA LEU A 109 32.22 4.57 18.15
C LEU A 109 33.28 5.58 18.59
N ARG A 110 32.90 6.61 19.38
CA ARG A 110 33.84 7.56 19.98
C ARG A 110 34.82 6.90 20.95
N GLN A 111 34.37 5.93 21.74
CA GLN A 111 35.25 5.19 22.66
C GLN A 111 36.20 4.25 21.91
N THR A 112 35.72 3.55 20.87
CA THR A 112 36.55 2.71 20.00
C THR A 112 37.56 3.54 19.21
N ASN A 113 37.18 4.73 18.72
CA ASN A 113 38.11 5.66 18.07
C ASN A 113 39.10 6.33 19.06
N GLY A 114 38.68 6.58 20.30
CA GLY A 114 39.56 7.06 21.37
C GLY A 114 40.65 6.07 21.80
N LEU A 115 40.49 4.78 21.44
CA LEU A 115 41.48 3.73 21.66
C LEU A 115 42.54 3.62 20.55
N VAL A 116 42.41 4.39 19.45
CA VAL A 116 43.37 4.37 18.32
C VAL A 116 44.57 5.33 18.52
N THR A 117 44.58 6.13 19.60
CA THR A 117 45.64 7.15 19.84
C THR A 117 46.55 6.90 21.05
N SER A 118 46.65 5.70 21.61
CA SER A 118 47.83 5.38 22.43
C SER A 118 48.19 3.89 22.49
N PRO A 119 49.49 3.52 22.55
CA PRO A 119 49.95 2.13 22.63
C PRO A 119 49.71 1.46 24.00
N ALA A 120 49.03 2.12 24.96
CA ALA A 120 48.91 1.63 26.34
C ALA A 120 47.61 0.86 26.66
N SER A 121 46.70 0.67 25.70
CA SER A 121 45.33 0.23 26.01
C SER A 121 45.04 -1.28 25.83
N GLN A 122 46.05 -2.13 25.68
CA GLN A 122 45.85 -3.60 25.59
C GLN A 122 45.37 -4.26 26.90
N ARG A 123 45.24 -3.51 28.01
CA ARG A 123 44.68 -4.01 29.28
C ARG A 123 43.22 -3.64 29.55
N ALA A 124 42.54 -2.91 28.65
CA ALA A 124 41.15 -2.48 28.83
C ALA A 124 40.11 -3.37 28.09
N LEU A 125 40.39 -4.66 27.91
CA LEU A 125 39.47 -5.61 27.26
C LEU A 125 38.44 -6.23 28.21
N ALA A 126 38.42 -5.87 29.49
CA ALA A 126 37.48 -6.42 30.47
C ALA A 126 36.23 -5.54 30.73
N ASP A 127 36.30 -4.22 30.48
CA ASP A 127 35.23 -3.28 30.88
C ASP A 127 34.21 -2.93 29.78
N VAL A 128 34.41 -3.40 28.55
CA VAL A 128 33.43 -3.20 27.46
C VAL A 128 32.20 -4.11 27.62
N HIS A 129 32.29 -5.17 28.44
CA HIS A 129 31.24 -6.16 28.63
C HIS A 129 30.21 -5.85 29.74
N GLN A 130 30.31 -4.73 30.45
CA GLN A 130 29.37 -4.40 31.54
C GLN A 130 28.20 -3.49 31.13
N LYS A 131 28.09 -3.06 29.86
CA LYS A 131 26.95 -2.25 29.40
C LYS A 131 25.96 -3.09 28.61
N PRO A 132 24.64 -2.96 28.88
CA PRO A 132 23.61 -3.75 28.22
C PRO A 132 23.73 -3.65 26.69
N SER A 133 23.47 -4.76 26.01
CA SER A 133 23.37 -4.80 24.55
C SER A 133 22.36 -3.75 24.08
N ILE A 134 22.55 -3.22 22.87
CA ILE A 134 21.58 -2.33 22.24
C ILE A 134 20.18 -2.96 22.22
N TRP A 135 20.13 -4.28 22.17
CA TRP A 135 18.92 -5.08 22.18
C TRP A 135 18.39 -5.41 23.56
N THR A 136 19.21 -5.36 24.62
CA THR A 136 18.69 -5.38 26.00
C THR A 136 17.90 -4.09 26.24
N LEU A 137 18.38 -2.95 25.72
CA LEU A 137 17.62 -1.70 25.73
C LEU A 137 16.34 -1.77 24.88
N ILE A 138 16.41 -2.35 23.68
CA ILE A 138 15.23 -2.56 22.82
C ILE A 138 14.26 -3.54 23.49
N GLY A 139 14.75 -4.61 24.11
CA GLY A 139 13.96 -5.58 24.86
C GLY A 139 13.25 -4.95 26.05
N GLU A 140 13.90 -4.06 26.80
CA GLU A 140 13.27 -3.27 27.86
C GLU A 140 12.20 -2.30 27.31
N LEU A 141 12.42 -1.71 26.14
CA LEU A 141 11.44 -0.85 25.46
C LEU A 141 10.23 -1.66 24.92
N ILE A 142 10.46 -2.84 24.36
CA ILE A 142 9.44 -3.80 23.90
C ILE A 142 8.67 -4.36 25.11
N ALA A 143 9.35 -4.68 26.21
CA ALA A 143 8.72 -5.11 27.46
C ALA A 143 7.86 -3.99 28.08
N LYS A 144 8.31 -2.74 28.04
CA LYS A 144 7.48 -1.56 28.37
C LYS A 144 6.30 -1.41 27.41
N ARG A 145 6.44 -1.79 26.13
CA ARG A 145 5.36 -1.85 25.12
C ARG A 145 4.27 -2.85 25.53
N ARG A 146 4.62 -4.03 26.06
CA ARG A 146 3.65 -5.03 26.60
C ARG A 146 2.73 -4.45 27.69
N THR A 147 3.17 -3.41 28.42
CA THR A 147 2.38 -2.78 29.50
C THR A 147 1.53 -1.57 29.11
N ARG A 148 1.71 -0.98 27.91
CA ARG A 148 0.82 0.10 27.41
C ARG A 148 -0.12 -0.47 26.35
N ARG A 149 -1.36 -0.81 26.72
CA ARG A 149 -2.43 -1.07 25.73
C ARG A 149 -2.51 0.13 24.79
N ARG A 150 -2.18 -0.05 23.50
CA ARG A 150 -2.49 0.95 22.48
C ARG A 150 -4.00 0.94 22.31
N LEU A 151 -4.65 2.02 22.73
CA LEU A 151 -6.09 2.23 22.59
C LEU A 151 -6.34 2.96 21.28
N LEU A 152 -7.51 2.71 20.69
CA LEU A 152 -8.04 3.59 19.65
C LEU A 152 -8.41 4.92 20.31
N GLU A 153 -7.86 6.02 19.81
CA GLU A 153 -8.05 7.35 20.37
C GLU A 153 -9.14 8.09 19.61
N PHE A 154 -10.33 8.16 20.18
CA PHE A 154 -11.50 8.81 19.56
C PHE A 154 -11.77 10.18 20.17
N ARG A 155 -12.28 11.08 19.33
CA ARG A 155 -12.74 12.39 19.72
C ARG A 155 -14.21 12.53 19.35
N VAL A 156 -15.01 13.08 20.24
CA VAL A 156 -16.43 13.36 19.95
C VAL A 156 -16.61 14.87 19.92
N ALA A 157 -16.91 15.41 18.75
CA ALA A 157 -17.26 16.81 18.59
C ALA A 157 -18.65 17.07 19.19
N PRO A 158 -18.92 18.26 19.74
CA PRO A 158 -20.28 18.65 20.10
C PRO A 158 -21.22 18.46 18.90
N PHE A 159 -22.43 17.96 19.12
CA PHE A 159 -23.41 17.77 18.05
C PHE A 159 -24.14 19.08 17.76
N VAL A 160 -24.41 19.34 16.47
CA VAL A 160 -25.28 20.47 16.08
C VAL A 160 -26.69 20.18 16.58
N GLY A 161 -27.34 21.14 17.25
CA GLY A 161 -28.64 20.90 17.89
C GLY A 161 -28.57 20.23 19.27
N ASP A 162 -27.38 20.09 19.87
CA ASP A 162 -27.17 19.53 21.22
C ASP A 162 -26.55 20.59 22.16
N PRO A 163 -27.27 21.67 22.52
CA PRO A 163 -26.70 22.81 23.23
C PRO A 163 -26.17 22.46 24.64
N GLU A 164 -26.79 21.47 25.30
CA GLU A 164 -26.36 20.97 26.61
C GLU A 164 -25.31 19.86 26.50
N GLY A 165 -25.01 19.38 25.28
CA GLY A 165 -24.05 18.32 25.03
C GLY A 165 -24.49 16.93 25.52
N ALA A 166 -25.78 16.72 25.81
CA ALA A 166 -26.28 15.49 26.40
C ALA A 166 -26.00 14.27 25.51
N TYR A 167 -26.27 14.40 24.21
CA TYR A 167 -26.04 13.33 23.24
C TYR A 167 -24.55 13.15 22.93
N SER A 168 -23.81 14.26 22.85
CA SER A 168 -22.36 14.25 22.64
C SER A 168 -21.64 13.50 23.78
N VAL A 169 -22.02 13.80 25.03
CA VAL A 169 -21.53 13.11 26.24
C VAL A 169 -21.93 11.63 26.23
N GLN A 170 -23.17 11.32 25.88
CA GLN A 170 -23.66 9.94 25.83
C GLN A 170 -22.91 9.11 24.77
N ILE A 171 -22.67 9.66 23.58
CA ILE A 171 -21.89 9.02 22.51
C ILE A 171 -20.45 8.78 22.95
N ALA A 172 -19.80 9.79 23.55
CA ALA A 172 -18.45 9.64 24.09
C ALA A 172 -18.41 8.53 25.16
N HIS A 173 -19.38 8.50 26.06
CA HIS A 173 -19.48 7.48 27.09
C HIS A 173 -19.65 6.07 26.50
N ILE A 174 -20.55 5.89 25.52
CA ILE A 174 -20.78 4.59 24.85
C ILE A 174 -19.49 4.05 24.22
N LEU A 175 -18.70 4.92 23.58
CA LEU A 175 -17.43 4.55 22.97
C LEU A 175 -16.37 4.20 24.03
N ASP A 176 -16.29 4.96 25.12
CA ASP A 176 -15.31 4.80 26.20
C ASP A 176 -15.58 3.57 27.11
N LEU A 177 -16.78 2.99 27.05
CA LEU A 177 -17.10 1.73 27.76
C LEU A 177 -16.26 0.54 27.28
N ARG A 178 -15.64 0.62 26.10
CA ARG A 178 -14.79 -0.44 25.54
C ARG A 178 -13.35 -0.27 25.98
N SER A 179 -12.78 -1.30 26.57
CA SER A 179 -11.41 -1.28 27.12
C SER A 179 -10.30 -1.03 26.09
N GLU A 180 -10.63 -1.12 24.80
CA GLU A 180 -9.76 -0.93 23.65
C GLU A 180 -9.88 0.48 23.02
N ILE A 181 -10.85 1.29 23.47
CA ILE A 181 -11.13 2.64 22.97
C ILE A 181 -10.94 3.62 24.12
N ARG A 182 -10.34 4.77 23.82
CA ARG A 182 -10.41 5.96 24.67
C ARG A 182 -11.17 7.02 23.90
N ALA A 183 -12.31 7.47 24.42
CA ALA A 183 -13.11 8.52 23.79
C ALA A 183 -13.18 9.75 24.68
N SER A 184 -12.91 10.92 24.11
CA SER A 184 -13.00 12.20 24.82
C SER A 184 -13.70 13.27 24.00
N LEU A 185 -14.34 14.22 24.68
CA LEU A 185 -15.02 15.34 24.02
C LEU A 185 -14.02 16.36 23.48
N LEU A 186 -14.33 16.94 22.33
CA LEU A 186 -13.70 18.17 21.86
C LEU A 186 -14.34 19.38 22.55
N PRO A 187 -13.56 20.45 22.79
CA PRO A 187 -14.08 21.63 23.48
C PRO A 187 -15.05 22.46 22.64
N GLU A 188 -14.95 22.38 21.31
CA GLU A 188 -15.70 23.23 20.38
C GLU A 188 -16.20 22.42 19.18
N LEU A 189 -17.23 22.96 18.52
CA LEU A 189 -17.75 22.47 17.25
C LEU A 189 -16.67 22.48 16.15
N LEU A 190 -16.78 21.57 15.20
CA LEU A 190 -15.97 21.64 13.99
C LEU A 190 -16.38 22.87 13.16
N PRO A 191 -15.43 23.52 12.47
CA PRO A 191 -15.76 24.57 11.50
C PRO A 191 -16.76 24.06 10.47
N ASP A 192 -17.82 24.83 10.20
CA ASP A 192 -18.90 24.51 9.24
C ASP A 192 -19.60 23.16 9.47
N GLN A 193 -19.60 22.63 10.70
CA GLN A 193 -20.15 21.29 11.01
C GLN A 193 -21.61 21.10 10.59
N ALA A 194 -22.43 22.16 10.63
CA ALA A 194 -23.82 22.11 10.20
C ALA A 194 -23.98 21.80 8.70
N ALA A 195 -22.93 22.01 7.90
CA ALA A 195 -22.92 21.76 6.46
C ALA A 195 -22.07 20.53 6.07
N ALA A 196 -21.74 19.66 7.04
CA ALA A 196 -20.81 18.55 6.83
C ALA A 196 -21.27 17.48 5.80
N GLY A 197 -22.54 17.48 5.41
CA GLY A 197 -23.10 16.63 4.35
C GLY A 197 -23.19 17.31 2.97
N GLU A 198 -22.78 18.57 2.83
CA GLU A 198 -23.06 19.39 1.64
C GLU A 198 -21.78 19.78 0.88
N GLY A 199 -21.39 18.95 -0.09
CA GLY A 199 -20.38 19.29 -1.11
C GLY A 199 -19.10 19.95 -0.57
N ARG A 200 -18.85 21.20 -0.99
CA ARG A 200 -17.61 21.93 -0.62
C ARG A 200 -17.52 22.24 0.87
N HIS A 201 -18.64 22.46 1.56
CA HIS A 201 -18.63 22.71 3.00
C HIS A 201 -18.22 21.44 3.75
N GLY A 202 -18.70 20.27 3.31
CA GLY A 202 -18.24 18.97 3.82
C GLY A 202 -16.73 18.77 3.68
N SER A 203 -16.14 19.22 2.55
CA SER A 203 -14.68 19.17 2.36
C SER A 203 -13.91 20.03 3.37
N ALA A 204 -14.44 21.20 3.75
CA ALA A 204 -13.82 22.07 4.75
C ALA A 204 -13.84 21.43 6.15
N VAL A 205 -14.99 20.86 6.54
CA VAL A 205 -15.16 20.12 7.81
C VAL A 205 -14.16 18.95 7.88
N LEU A 206 -14.06 18.16 6.80
CA LEU A 206 -13.14 17.03 6.72
C LEU A 206 -11.67 17.45 6.91
N LEU A 207 -11.26 18.53 6.26
CA LEU A 207 -9.89 19.06 6.38
C LEU A 207 -9.59 19.57 7.79
N ALA A 208 -10.53 20.33 8.38
CA ALA A 208 -10.41 20.83 9.75
C ALA A 208 -10.33 19.66 10.75
N GLY A 209 -11.22 18.68 10.63
CA GLY A 209 -11.21 17.48 11.48
C GLY A 209 -9.90 16.70 11.36
N ARG A 210 -9.39 16.47 10.14
CA ARG A 210 -8.08 15.81 9.94
C ARG A 210 -6.92 16.60 10.54
N HIS A 211 -6.98 17.93 10.56
CA HIS A 211 -5.96 18.73 11.22
C HIS A 211 -5.98 18.53 12.74
N ILE A 212 -7.17 18.51 13.35
CA ILE A 212 -7.36 18.23 14.78
C ILE A 212 -6.85 16.83 15.14
N LEU A 213 -7.21 15.81 14.36
CA LEU A 213 -6.75 14.43 14.57
C LEU A 213 -5.22 14.32 14.61
N ARG A 214 -4.52 14.98 13.67
CA ARG A 214 -3.06 15.01 13.67
C ARG A 214 -2.49 15.73 14.89
N ARG A 215 -3.07 16.86 15.28
CA ARG A 215 -2.64 17.66 16.44
C ARG A 215 -2.79 16.88 17.74
N GLU A 216 -3.89 16.16 17.90
CA GLU A 216 -4.22 15.43 19.13
C GLU A 216 -3.77 13.96 19.11
N ASN A 217 -3.13 13.54 18.02
CA ASN A 217 -2.76 12.15 17.75
C ASN A 217 -3.94 11.17 17.96
N ALA A 218 -5.13 11.58 17.52
CA ALA A 218 -6.35 10.80 17.59
C ALA A 218 -6.63 10.10 16.26
N ASP A 219 -7.38 9.00 16.28
CA ASP A 219 -7.67 8.16 15.11
C ASP A 219 -8.93 8.59 14.36
N LEU A 220 -9.95 9.00 15.13
CA LEU A 220 -11.29 9.25 14.62
C LEU A 220 -11.95 10.42 15.35
N ILE A 221 -12.63 11.29 14.59
CA ILE A 221 -13.62 12.23 15.12
C ILE A 221 -15.00 11.70 14.78
N VAL A 222 -15.83 11.58 15.81
CA VAL A 222 -17.27 11.37 15.71
C VAL A 222 -17.93 12.74 15.83
N HIS A 223 -18.75 13.11 14.85
CA HIS A 223 -19.48 14.38 14.85
C HIS A 223 -20.85 14.17 14.23
N GLY A 224 -21.71 15.17 14.32
CA GLY A 224 -23.06 15.01 13.77
C GLY A 224 -24.01 16.12 14.16
N GLU A 225 -25.28 15.79 14.00
CA GLU A 225 -26.41 16.67 14.28
C GLU A 225 -27.56 15.88 14.93
N VAL A 226 -28.32 16.59 15.76
CA VAL A 226 -29.55 16.14 16.39
C VAL A 226 -30.70 16.69 15.56
N ASP A 227 -31.48 15.82 14.96
CA ASP A 227 -32.72 16.18 14.27
C ASP A 227 -33.89 15.95 15.22
N GLU A 228 -34.28 16.99 15.97
CA GLU A 228 -35.42 16.93 16.90
C GLU A 228 -36.76 16.70 16.18
N THR A 229 -36.87 17.09 14.91
CA THR A 229 -38.13 16.93 14.16
C THR A 229 -38.36 15.46 13.81
N ARG A 230 -37.30 14.75 13.42
CA ARG A 230 -37.35 13.31 13.11
C ARG A 230 -37.04 12.43 14.32
N MET A 231 -36.57 13.00 15.43
CA MET A 231 -36.08 12.28 16.62
C MET A 231 -34.91 11.33 16.30
N VAL A 232 -33.99 11.78 15.44
CA VAL A 232 -32.84 11.01 14.93
C VAL A 232 -31.52 11.71 15.20
N LEU A 233 -30.53 10.96 15.66
CA LEU A 233 -29.13 11.37 15.70
C LEU A 233 -28.45 10.98 14.39
N ASN A 234 -27.95 11.96 13.65
CA ASN A 234 -27.18 11.73 12.43
C ASN A 234 -25.69 11.82 12.75
N ILE A 235 -25.02 10.67 12.77
CA ILE A 235 -23.62 10.54 13.17
C ILE A 235 -22.75 10.35 11.94
N ARG A 236 -21.64 11.08 11.87
CA ARG A 236 -20.64 11.04 10.79
C ARG A 236 -19.24 10.85 11.38
N PHE A 237 -18.33 10.36 10.55
CA PHE A 237 -16.99 9.97 10.97
C PHE A 237 -15.91 10.64 10.11
N ILE A 238 -14.90 11.20 10.78
CA ILE A 238 -13.71 11.73 10.13
C ILE A 238 -12.52 10.92 10.62
N ALA A 239 -11.84 10.23 9.70
CA ALA A 239 -10.62 9.49 9.98
C ALA A 239 -9.36 10.29 9.61
N GLN A 240 -8.26 10.03 10.32
CA GLN A 240 -7.00 10.72 10.06
C GLN A 240 -6.38 10.33 8.70
N GLY A 241 -6.62 9.08 8.25
CA GLY A 241 -6.08 8.55 7.00
C GLY A 241 -6.75 9.10 5.74
N SER A 242 -6.05 8.98 4.60
CA SER A 242 -6.43 9.55 3.30
C SER A 242 -6.82 8.53 2.23
N GLU A 243 -6.79 7.23 2.51
CA GLU A 243 -6.98 6.22 1.47
C GLU A 243 -8.47 5.87 1.28
N LEU A 244 -9.13 6.68 0.46
CA LEU A 244 -10.56 6.58 0.09
C LEU A 244 -10.92 5.36 -0.78
N ASP A 245 -10.06 4.34 -0.86
CA ASP A 245 -10.02 3.51 -2.05
C ASP A 245 -10.13 2.00 -1.80
N GLN A 246 -10.67 1.60 -0.64
CA GLN A 246 -10.98 0.22 -0.35
C GLN A 246 -12.48 0.07 -0.05
N PRO A 247 -13.11 -1.07 -0.44
CA PRO A 247 -14.51 -1.34 -0.13
C PRO A 247 -14.85 -1.13 1.35
N GLY A 248 -15.91 -0.41 1.65
CA GLY A 248 -16.35 -0.15 3.02
C GLY A 248 -15.64 1.01 3.73
N ASN A 249 -14.79 1.74 3.03
CA ASN A 249 -14.34 3.04 3.51
C ASN A 249 -15.53 4.00 3.67
N PHE A 250 -15.47 4.87 4.68
CA PHE A 250 -16.55 5.80 4.98
C PHE A 250 -16.35 7.11 4.19
N LEU A 251 -17.37 7.48 3.42
CA LEU A 251 -17.48 8.75 2.71
C LEU A 251 -17.96 9.87 3.64
N MET A 252 -17.75 11.12 3.29
CA MET A 252 -18.30 12.24 4.07
C MET A 252 -19.83 12.33 4.01
N THR A 253 -20.44 11.74 2.97
CA THR A 253 -21.89 11.62 2.82
C THR A 253 -22.46 10.44 3.59
N ASP A 254 -21.63 9.49 4.03
CA ASP A 254 -22.08 8.40 4.89
C ASP A 254 -22.54 8.97 6.23
N ARG A 255 -23.75 8.61 6.63
CA ARG A 255 -24.32 8.95 7.94
C ARG A 255 -24.92 7.72 8.59
N LEU A 256 -24.69 7.60 9.90
CA LEU A 256 -25.34 6.63 10.75
C LEU A 256 -26.52 7.32 11.45
N SER A 257 -27.73 7.01 11.01
CA SER A 257 -28.97 7.51 11.61
C SER A 257 -29.39 6.59 12.77
N LEU A 258 -29.42 7.10 14.00
CA LEU A 258 -29.87 6.33 15.18
C LEU A 258 -31.03 7.03 15.89
N PRO A 259 -31.99 6.27 16.47
CA PRO A 259 -33.01 6.86 17.34
C PRO A 259 -32.39 7.46 18.62
N PHE A 260 -33.01 8.49 19.19
CA PHE A 260 -32.55 9.16 20.42
C PHE A 260 -32.40 8.20 21.61
N SER A 261 -33.17 7.11 21.65
CA SER A 261 -33.15 6.15 22.75
C SER A 261 -31.80 5.43 22.91
N LEU A 262 -30.96 5.37 21.86
CA LEU A 262 -29.64 4.74 21.85
C LEU A 262 -29.59 3.40 22.61
N LYS A 263 -30.59 2.54 22.36
CA LYS A 263 -30.70 1.20 22.95
C LYS A 263 -29.40 0.39 22.77
N PRO A 264 -29.13 -0.62 23.62
CA PRO A 264 -27.87 -1.37 23.61
C PRO A 264 -27.44 -1.91 22.24
N GLU A 265 -28.39 -2.29 21.39
CA GLU A 265 -28.16 -2.70 20.01
C GLU A 265 -27.60 -1.58 19.12
N PHE A 266 -28.10 -0.35 19.24
CA PHE A 266 -27.59 0.81 18.50
C PHE A 266 -26.24 1.29 19.04
N ALA A 267 -26.02 1.13 20.35
CA ALA A 267 -24.70 1.37 20.93
C ALA A 267 -23.64 0.42 20.35
N LYS A 268 -23.98 -0.86 20.13
CA LYS A 268 -23.10 -1.82 19.45
C LYS A 268 -22.83 -1.41 17.99
N LEU A 269 -23.88 -1.00 17.26
CA LEU A 269 -23.73 -0.52 15.88
C LEU A 269 -22.83 0.71 15.79
N LEU A 270 -23.01 1.69 16.69
CA LEU A 270 -22.17 2.88 16.78
C LEU A 270 -20.70 2.51 17.00
N VAL A 271 -20.42 1.62 17.95
CA VAL A 271 -19.04 1.15 18.22
C VAL A 271 -18.46 0.45 16.99
N ALA A 272 -19.21 -0.45 16.35
CA ALA A 272 -18.74 -1.16 15.16
C ALA A 272 -18.48 -0.21 13.99
N ALA A 273 -19.36 0.77 13.77
CA ALA A 273 -19.19 1.80 12.76
C ALA A 273 -17.94 2.67 13.04
N ALA A 274 -17.74 3.12 14.28
CA ALA A 274 -16.57 3.93 14.66
C ALA A 274 -15.25 3.17 14.46
N VAL A 275 -15.20 1.89 14.87
CA VAL A 275 -14.01 1.05 14.67
C VAL A 275 -13.76 0.79 13.17
N ALA A 276 -14.80 0.51 12.39
CA ALA A 276 -14.69 0.30 10.94
C ALA A 276 -14.29 1.57 10.18
N ALA A 277 -14.77 2.74 10.61
CA ALA A 277 -14.42 4.03 10.02
C ALA A 277 -12.97 4.45 10.30
N THR A 278 -12.29 3.79 11.24
CA THR A 278 -10.90 4.11 11.56
C THR A 278 -9.95 3.58 10.48
N VAL A 279 -9.17 4.48 9.88
CA VAL A 279 -8.19 4.12 8.84
C VAL A 279 -6.83 3.80 9.48
N PRO A 280 -6.30 2.58 9.33
CA PRO A 280 -5.03 2.20 9.94
C PRO A 280 -3.86 2.97 9.31
N ARG A 281 -2.95 3.47 10.15
CA ARG A 281 -1.78 4.27 9.70
C ARG A 281 -0.58 3.43 9.26
N SER A 282 -0.57 2.15 9.61
CA SER A 282 0.46 1.18 9.24
C SER A 282 -0.10 -0.24 9.22
N GLU A 283 0.63 -1.19 8.64
CA GLU A 283 0.23 -2.60 8.63
C GLU A 283 0.17 -3.18 10.04
N SER A 284 1.15 -2.86 10.90
CA SER A 284 1.14 -3.24 12.32
C SER A 284 -0.10 -2.72 13.04
N TYR A 285 -0.52 -1.48 12.73
CA TYR A 285 -1.75 -0.90 13.26
C TYR A 285 -2.98 -1.65 12.76
N ARG A 286 -3.02 -1.99 11.46
CA ARG A 286 -4.09 -2.79 10.85
C ARG A 286 -4.25 -4.15 11.53
N LEU A 287 -3.13 -4.83 11.83
CA LEU A 287 -3.13 -6.12 12.53
C LEU A 287 -3.62 -6.01 13.98
N MET A 288 -3.24 -4.94 14.69
CA MET A 288 -3.75 -4.64 16.04
C MET A 288 -5.26 -4.37 16.03
N MET A 289 -5.77 -3.64 15.04
CA MET A 289 -7.19 -3.30 14.92
C MET A 289 -8.07 -4.50 14.58
N ARG A 290 -7.55 -5.47 13.82
CA ARG A 290 -8.31 -6.62 13.33
C ARG A 290 -9.13 -7.35 14.41
N PRO A 291 -8.59 -7.76 15.58
CA PRO A 291 -9.41 -8.38 16.64
C PRO A 291 -10.45 -7.43 17.23
N ILE A 292 -10.19 -6.13 17.31
CA ILE A 292 -11.14 -5.12 17.83
C ILE A 292 -12.35 -5.01 16.88
N LEU A 293 -12.07 -4.87 15.58
CA LEU A 293 -13.08 -4.81 14.52
C LEU A 293 -13.92 -6.09 14.49
N PHE A 294 -13.28 -7.25 14.53
CA PHE A 294 -13.98 -8.54 14.51
C PHE A 294 -14.91 -8.69 15.73
N ASN A 295 -14.44 -8.37 16.92
CA ASN A 295 -15.28 -8.43 18.13
C ASN A 295 -16.44 -7.43 18.08
N ALA A 296 -16.22 -6.24 17.51
CA ALA A 296 -17.29 -5.26 17.33
C ALA A 296 -18.34 -5.74 16.32
N PHE A 297 -17.91 -6.40 15.24
CA PHE A 297 -18.80 -7.00 14.26
C PHE A 297 -19.58 -8.21 14.77
N GLU A 298 -18.92 -9.12 15.49
CA GLU A 298 -19.60 -10.29 16.07
C GLU A 298 -20.69 -9.88 17.07
N ALA A 299 -20.55 -8.71 17.71
CA ALA A 299 -21.61 -8.16 18.56
C ALA A 299 -22.87 -7.76 17.77
N LEU A 300 -22.78 -7.62 16.44
CA LEU A 300 -23.87 -7.35 15.50
C LEU A 300 -24.49 -8.61 14.90
N LYS A 301 -24.02 -9.82 15.22
CA LYS A 301 -24.56 -11.05 14.62
C LYS A 301 -26.07 -11.23 14.86
N ASP A 302 -26.55 -10.74 16.01
CA ASP A 302 -27.97 -10.77 16.41
C ASP A 302 -28.71 -9.49 15.98
N PHE A 303 -27.98 -8.50 15.45
CA PHE A 303 -28.51 -7.23 14.93
C PHE A 303 -29.03 -7.37 13.48
N ALA A 304 -29.18 -8.60 13.00
CA ALA A 304 -29.41 -8.87 11.60
C ALA A 304 -30.81 -8.41 11.11
N VAL A 305 -30.76 -7.53 10.11
CA VAL A 305 -31.63 -7.33 8.95
C VAL A 305 -32.64 -6.18 8.99
N GLU A 306 -33.29 -5.86 10.11
CA GLU A 306 -34.34 -4.82 10.08
C GLU A 306 -33.92 -3.55 10.82
N PRO A 307 -33.59 -2.46 10.10
CA PRO A 307 -33.38 -1.18 10.74
C PRO A 307 -34.69 -0.76 11.44
N PRO A 308 -34.63 0.09 12.47
CA PRO A 308 -35.77 0.33 13.35
C PRO A 308 -36.96 0.84 12.56
N VAL A 309 -38.12 0.19 12.74
CA VAL A 309 -39.37 0.54 12.03
C VAL A 309 -39.83 1.96 12.34
N GLU A 310 -39.39 2.52 13.48
CA GLU A 310 -39.63 3.91 13.87
C GLU A 310 -38.87 4.94 13.02
N LEU A 311 -37.82 4.53 12.31
CA LEU A 311 -37.09 5.39 11.37
C LEU A 311 -37.78 5.39 10.01
N ASN A 312 -37.67 6.51 9.28
CA ASN A 312 -38.11 6.55 7.88
C ASN A 312 -37.20 5.70 6.97
N LEU A 313 -37.66 5.42 5.75
CA LEU A 313 -36.95 4.56 4.80
C LEU A 313 -35.54 5.04 4.43
N VAL A 314 -35.29 6.35 4.44
CA VAL A 314 -33.97 6.93 4.13
C VAL A 314 -32.99 6.68 5.27
N ASP A 315 -33.44 6.89 6.51
CA ASP A 315 -32.64 6.63 7.72
C ASP A 315 -32.38 5.12 7.92
N GLN A 316 -33.35 4.28 7.56
CA GLN A 316 -33.18 2.83 7.49
C GLN A 316 -32.13 2.43 6.44
N ALA A 317 -32.17 3.02 5.24
CA ALA A 317 -31.17 2.78 4.20
C ALA A 317 -29.77 3.25 4.62
N ALA A 318 -29.67 4.37 5.33
CA ALA A 318 -28.41 4.87 5.87
C ALA A 318 -27.77 3.85 6.84
N ILE A 319 -28.56 3.23 7.73
CA ILE A 319 -28.08 2.12 8.58
C ILE A 319 -27.55 0.95 7.74
N GLN A 320 -28.26 0.56 6.68
CA GLN A 320 -27.86 -0.54 5.80
C GLN A 320 -26.55 -0.23 5.04
N ILE A 321 -26.33 1.02 4.63
CA ILE A 321 -25.05 1.46 4.04
C ILE A 321 -23.93 1.30 5.06
N ILE A 322 -24.11 1.78 6.30
CA ILE A 322 -23.09 1.65 7.35
C ILE A 322 -22.82 0.19 7.70
N HIS A 323 -23.85 -0.65 7.73
CA HIS A 323 -23.71 -2.09 7.92
C HIS A 323 -22.89 -2.74 6.79
N GLY A 324 -23.18 -2.37 5.54
CA GLY A 324 -22.36 -2.75 4.38
C GLY A 324 -20.90 -2.32 4.53
N ASN A 325 -20.65 -1.08 4.99
CA ASN A 325 -19.30 -0.55 5.18
C ASN A 325 -18.50 -1.36 6.21
N ILE A 326 -19.13 -1.71 7.33
CA ILE A 326 -18.51 -2.56 8.37
C ILE A 326 -18.13 -3.92 7.79
N ILE A 327 -19.06 -4.58 7.08
CA ILE A 327 -18.82 -5.91 6.49
C ILE A 327 -17.71 -5.85 5.43
N ALA A 328 -17.76 -4.86 4.53
CA ALA A 328 -16.76 -4.72 3.47
C ALA A 328 -15.36 -4.43 4.04
N THR A 329 -15.27 -3.65 5.12
CA THR A 329 -14.02 -3.41 5.85
C THR A 329 -13.44 -4.72 6.37
N ILE A 330 -14.26 -5.57 6.99
CA ILE A 330 -13.82 -6.91 7.46
C ILE A 330 -13.34 -7.77 6.29
N GLY A 331 -14.07 -7.75 5.16
CA GLY A 331 -13.66 -8.42 3.93
C GLY A 331 -12.26 -8.01 3.45
N ASN A 332 -11.90 -6.72 3.58
CA ASN A 332 -10.56 -6.25 3.26
C ASN A 332 -9.51 -6.76 4.25
N HIS A 333 -9.81 -6.73 5.55
CA HIS A 333 -8.88 -7.20 6.59
C HIS A 333 -8.63 -8.72 6.53
N LEU A 334 -9.62 -9.50 6.10
CA LEU A 334 -9.53 -10.96 6.01
C LEU A 334 -9.14 -11.47 4.62
N GLY A 335 -9.33 -10.65 3.58
CA GLY A 335 -9.14 -11.06 2.19
C GLY A 335 -10.21 -12.02 1.67
N ASP A 336 -11.36 -12.10 2.35
CA ASP A 336 -12.41 -13.07 2.08
C ASP A 336 -13.55 -12.47 1.23
N LEU A 337 -13.81 -13.12 0.09
CA LEU A 337 -14.82 -12.71 -0.88
C LEU A 337 -16.25 -12.83 -0.35
N GLN A 338 -16.52 -13.73 0.59
CA GLN A 338 -17.87 -13.93 1.15
C GLN A 338 -18.35 -12.68 1.90
N TYR A 339 -17.44 -11.97 2.58
CA TYR A 339 -17.78 -10.71 3.24
C TYR A 339 -18.13 -9.63 2.21
N HIS A 340 -17.41 -9.55 1.08
CA HIS A 340 -17.79 -8.62 0.02
C HIS A 340 -19.17 -8.94 -0.57
N GLN A 341 -19.52 -10.22 -0.74
CA GLN A 341 -20.87 -10.61 -1.18
C GLN A 341 -21.95 -10.22 -0.18
N ARG A 342 -21.69 -10.38 1.13
CA ARG A 342 -22.61 -9.94 2.19
C ARG A 342 -22.77 -8.42 2.24
N ALA A 343 -21.68 -7.68 2.06
CA ALA A 343 -21.72 -6.22 1.99
C ALA A 343 -22.52 -5.75 0.78
N LEU A 344 -22.32 -6.40 -0.39
CA LEU A 344 -23.08 -6.13 -1.61
C LEU A 344 -24.59 -6.26 -1.36
N ALA A 345 -25.03 -7.32 -0.66
CA ALA A 345 -26.42 -7.51 -0.31
C ALA A 345 -26.97 -6.37 0.58
N SER A 346 -26.22 -5.92 1.59
CA SER A 346 -26.64 -4.77 2.42
C SER A 346 -26.78 -3.48 1.61
N TYR A 347 -25.85 -3.21 0.69
CA TYR A 347 -25.96 -2.05 -0.19
C TYR A 347 -27.12 -2.17 -1.19
N GLN A 348 -27.41 -3.36 -1.71
CA GLN A 348 -28.55 -3.60 -2.59
C GLN A 348 -29.87 -3.34 -1.86
N THR A 349 -30.02 -3.82 -0.63
CA THR A 349 -31.19 -3.52 0.22
C THR A 349 -31.35 -2.02 0.46
N ALA A 350 -30.25 -1.30 0.74
CA ALA A 350 -30.30 0.17 0.88
C ALA A 350 -30.75 0.85 -0.43
N ALA A 351 -30.31 0.35 -1.58
CA ALA A 351 -30.64 0.92 -2.89
C ALA A 351 -32.10 0.72 -3.31
N GLU A 352 -32.85 -0.20 -2.69
CA GLU A 352 -34.27 -0.44 -3.02
C GLU A 352 -35.19 0.74 -2.66
N THR A 353 -34.82 1.56 -1.67
CA THR A 353 -35.64 2.67 -1.17
C THR A 353 -35.13 4.05 -1.58
N LEU A 354 -33.91 4.13 -2.11
CA LEU A 354 -33.26 5.38 -2.50
C LEU A 354 -33.47 5.66 -3.99
N THR A 355 -33.54 6.93 -4.39
CA THR A 355 -33.67 7.33 -5.80
C THR A 355 -32.87 8.60 -6.09
N ALA A 356 -32.44 8.77 -7.33
CA ALA A 356 -31.68 9.94 -7.76
C ALA A 356 -32.47 11.27 -7.61
N GLU A 357 -33.79 11.20 -7.71
CA GLU A 357 -34.66 12.39 -7.69
C GLU A 357 -35.02 12.82 -6.27
N SER A 358 -35.29 11.86 -5.38
CA SER A 358 -35.80 12.11 -4.03
C SER A 358 -34.71 12.16 -2.96
N THR A 359 -33.65 11.38 -3.14
CA THR A 359 -32.56 11.18 -2.17
C THR A 359 -31.20 11.16 -2.91
N PRO A 360 -30.85 12.22 -3.66
CA PRO A 360 -29.70 12.22 -4.56
C PRO A 360 -28.36 11.91 -3.86
N ALA A 361 -28.16 12.39 -2.64
CA ALA A 361 -26.93 12.20 -1.89
C ALA A 361 -26.76 10.75 -1.43
N GLU A 362 -27.77 10.17 -0.78
CA GLU A 362 -27.78 8.78 -0.34
C GLU A 362 -27.75 7.82 -1.54
N TRP A 363 -28.47 8.14 -2.62
CA TRP A 363 -28.45 7.37 -3.86
C TRP A 363 -27.04 7.30 -4.47
N ALA A 364 -26.37 8.43 -4.62
CA ALA A 364 -25.00 8.44 -5.15
C ALA A 364 -24.02 7.72 -4.21
N THR A 365 -24.21 7.85 -2.90
CA THR A 365 -23.40 7.19 -1.87
C THR A 365 -23.53 5.66 -1.96
N VAL A 366 -24.74 5.12 -2.03
CA VAL A 366 -24.92 3.66 -2.16
C VAL A 366 -24.38 3.15 -3.49
N ARG A 367 -24.54 3.91 -4.59
CA ARG A 367 -23.96 3.58 -5.90
C ARG A 367 -22.43 3.53 -5.85
N TYR A 368 -21.80 4.47 -5.15
CA TYR A 368 -20.35 4.45 -4.94
C TYR A 368 -19.90 3.14 -4.26
N HIS A 369 -20.56 2.76 -3.16
CA HIS A 369 -20.23 1.55 -2.41
C HIS A 369 -20.53 0.24 -3.14
N LEU A 370 -21.65 0.19 -3.87
CA LEU A 370 -21.97 -0.91 -4.80
C LEU A 370 -20.85 -1.08 -5.83
N GLY A 371 -20.40 0.02 -6.44
CA GLY A 371 -19.30 0.02 -7.40
C GLY A 371 -18.00 -0.54 -6.82
N GLN A 372 -17.59 -0.08 -5.64
CA GLN A 372 -16.37 -0.57 -4.97
C GLN A 372 -16.44 -2.06 -4.65
N THR A 373 -17.59 -2.50 -4.14
CA THR A 373 -17.78 -3.90 -3.73
C THR A 373 -17.86 -4.82 -4.94
N ALA A 374 -18.60 -4.44 -5.99
CA ALA A 374 -18.67 -5.17 -7.26
C ALA A 374 -17.29 -5.26 -7.92
N GLN A 375 -16.50 -4.17 -7.91
CA GLN A 375 -15.13 -4.20 -8.42
C GLN A 375 -14.27 -5.22 -7.65
N ALA A 376 -14.28 -5.17 -6.31
CA ALA A 376 -13.49 -6.09 -5.49
C ALA A 376 -13.89 -7.55 -5.75
N ILE A 377 -15.18 -7.82 -5.97
CA ILE A 377 -15.68 -9.15 -6.34
C ILE A 377 -15.21 -9.55 -7.74
N GLY A 378 -15.33 -8.66 -8.73
CA GLY A 378 -14.90 -8.94 -10.10
C GLY A 378 -13.40 -9.21 -10.23
N GLU A 379 -12.58 -8.46 -9.51
CA GLU A 379 -11.11 -8.60 -9.54
C GLU A 379 -10.63 -9.88 -8.84
N LYS A 380 -11.24 -10.26 -7.70
CA LYS A 380 -10.87 -11.46 -6.94
C LYS A 380 -11.53 -12.75 -7.49
N GLY A 381 -12.77 -12.64 -7.96
CA GLY A 381 -13.59 -13.75 -8.46
C GLY A 381 -13.48 -14.00 -9.97
N GLY A 382 -12.86 -13.10 -10.74
CA GLY A 382 -12.62 -13.27 -12.17
C GLY A 382 -13.84 -12.99 -13.07
N GLY A 383 -14.84 -12.28 -12.59
CA GLY A 383 -16.09 -12.01 -13.31
C GLY A 383 -16.11 -10.64 -14.00
N VAL A 384 -16.03 -10.61 -15.34
CA VAL A 384 -16.16 -9.36 -16.13
C VAL A 384 -17.51 -8.67 -15.90
N THR A 385 -18.58 -9.44 -15.71
CA THR A 385 -19.93 -8.90 -15.40
C THR A 385 -19.94 -7.99 -14.18
N MET A 386 -19.24 -8.37 -13.11
CA MET A 386 -19.15 -7.56 -11.89
C MET A 386 -18.34 -6.27 -12.12
N LEU A 387 -17.36 -6.28 -13.03
CA LEU A 387 -16.61 -5.09 -13.39
C LEU A 387 -17.45 -4.12 -14.24
N VAL A 388 -18.32 -4.64 -15.10
CA VAL A 388 -19.29 -3.84 -15.85
C VAL A 388 -20.32 -3.22 -14.91
N GLU A 389 -20.86 -4.00 -13.97
CA GLU A 389 -21.75 -3.48 -12.92
C GLU A 389 -21.07 -2.41 -12.06
N ALA A 390 -19.79 -2.59 -11.72
CA ALA A 390 -19.02 -1.57 -11.02
C ALA A 390 -18.91 -0.27 -11.82
N LEU A 391 -18.61 -0.37 -13.12
CA LEU A 391 -18.54 0.79 -14.02
C LEU A 391 -19.86 1.55 -14.09
N GLU A 392 -20.99 0.85 -14.20
CA GLU A 392 -22.33 1.46 -14.23
C GLU A 392 -22.62 2.21 -12.93
N ASN A 393 -22.38 1.57 -11.78
CA ASN A 393 -22.58 2.18 -10.47
C ASN A 393 -21.70 3.43 -10.27
N TYR A 394 -20.42 3.39 -10.68
CA TYR A 394 -19.54 4.55 -10.60
C TYR A 394 -20.00 5.70 -11.50
N ARG A 395 -20.51 5.40 -12.70
CA ARG A 395 -21.07 6.42 -13.60
C ARG A 395 -22.31 7.06 -13.00
N SER A 396 -23.23 6.29 -12.42
CA SER A 396 -24.40 6.84 -11.74
C SER A 396 -24.03 7.72 -10.55
N ALA A 397 -22.98 7.36 -9.79
CA ALA A 397 -22.52 8.17 -8.67
C ALA A 397 -21.95 9.55 -9.10
N LEU A 398 -21.39 9.64 -10.32
CA LEU A 398 -20.83 10.89 -10.87
C LEU A 398 -21.88 11.97 -11.18
N ASP A 399 -23.17 11.62 -11.27
CA ASP A 399 -24.26 12.59 -11.48
C ASP A 399 -24.40 13.54 -10.28
N TYR A 400 -24.08 13.07 -9.08
CA TYR A 400 -24.09 13.86 -7.85
C TYR A 400 -22.68 14.30 -7.41
N PHE A 401 -21.72 13.37 -7.40
CA PHE A 401 -20.35 13.66 -7.01
C PHE A 401 -19.61 14.37 -8.15
N THR A 402 -19.88 15.66 -8.31
CA THR A 402 -19.29 16.51 -9.35
C THR A 402 -17.97 17.13 -8.91
N LYS A 403 -17.11 17.52 -9.86
CA LYS A 403 -15.84 18.22 -9.57
C LYS A 403 -16.02 19.49 -8.71
N SER A 404 -17.12 20.21 -8.88
CA SER A 404 -17.39 21.46 -8.16
C SER A 404 -18.00 21.25 -6.78
N GLY A 405 -18.74 20.18 -6.57
CA GLY A 405 -19.33 19.84 -5.26
C GLY A 405 -18.41 18.97 -4.41
N PHE A 406 -17.88 17.92 -5.00
CA PHE A 406 -17.18 16.81 -4.33
C PHE A 406 -15.88 16.49 -5.07
N PRO A 407 -14.90 17.41 -5.09
CA PRO A 407 -13.74 17.30 -5.98
C PRO A 407 -12.94 16.02 -5.75
N LEU A 408 -12.79 15.57 -4.49
CA LEU A 408 -12.05 14.36 -4.16
C LEU A 408 -12.81 13.12 -4.62
N GLU A 409 -14.06 12.95 -4.19
CA GLU A 409 -14.91 11.80 -4.56
C GLU A 409 -15.08 11.70 -6.08
N TRP A 410 -15.29 12.83 -6.76
CA TRP A 410 -15.33 12.90 -8.22
C TRP A 410 -14.03 12.39 -8.85
N ALA A 411 -12.87 12.83 -8.36
CA ALA A 411 -11.58 12.40 -8.89
C ALA A 411 -11.33 10.90 -8.63
N PHE A 412 -11.74 10.38 -7.47
CA PHE A 412 -11.70 8.94 -7.18
C PHE A 412 -12.61 8.16 -8.13
N LEU A 413 -13.86 8.58 -8.31
CA LEU A 413 -14.79 7.94 -9.24
C LEU A 413 -14.27 7.97 -10.67
N GLN A 414 -13.69 9.08 -11.12
CA GLN A 414 -13.06 9.17 -12.45
C GLN A 414 -11.91 8.18 -12.60
N SER A 415 -11.05 8.05 -11.59
CA SER A 415 -9.99 7.03 -11.58
C SER A 415 -10.56 5.61 -11.67
N ARG A 416 -11.63 5.32 -10.93
CA ARG A 416 -12.30 4.02 -10.93
C ARG A 416 -12.99 3.70 -12.25
N VAL A 417 -13.70 4.66 -12.83
CA VAL A 417 -14.27 4.57 -14.18
C VAL A 417 -13.17 4.29 -15.21
N GLY A 418 -12.05 5.01 -15.15
CA GLY A 418 -10.91 4.77 -16.04
C GLY A 418 -10.33 3.36 -15.93
N LEU A 419 -10.19 2.85 -14.71
CA LEU A 419 -9.71 1.50 -14.46
C LEU A 419 -10.71 0.44 -14.96
N MET A 420 -12.01 0.62 -14.73
CA MET A 420 -13.02 -0.34 -15.17
C MET A 420 -13.12 -0.38 -16.69
N LEU A 421 -13.16 0.78 -17.36
CA LEU A 421 -13.14 0.86 -18.83
C LEU A 421 -11.94 0.14 -19.43
N TYR A 422 -10.76 0.30 -18.83
CA TYR A 422 -9.56 -0.42 -19.24
C TYR A 422 -9.70 -1.94 -19.04
N LYS A 423 -10.22 -2.39 -17.90
CA LYS A 423 -10.35 -3.82 -17.58
C LYS A 423 -11.45 -4.54 -18.34
N THR A 424 -12.51 -3.84 -18.73
CA THR A 424 -13.63 -4.37 -19.51
C THR A 424 -13.47 -4.11 -21.01
N ASP A 425 -12.30 -3.61 -21.43
CA ASP A 425 -12.05 -3.29 -22.83
C ASP A 425 -12.06 -4.55 -23.71
N PRO A 426 -12.90 -4.62 -24.76
CA PRO A 426 -12.80 -5.68 -25.76
C PRO A 426 -11.51 -5.49 -26.57
N ALA A 427 -10.65 -6.52 -26.61
CA ALA A 427 -9.38 -6.50 -27.34
C ALA A 427 -9.56 -6.60 -28.87
N ASN A 428 -10.22 -5.61 -29.49
CA ASN A 428 -10.56 -5.61 -30.93
C ASN A 428 -9.99 -4.43 -31.75
N GLY A 429 -9.19 -3.55 -31.14
CA GLY A 429 -8.26 -2.67 -31.87
C GLY A 429 -8.69 -1.23 -32.14
N ASP A 430 -9.97 -0.87 -31.97
CA ASP A 430 -10.44 0.53 -31.96
C ASP A 430 -11.33 0.76 -30.73
N SER A 431 -10.66 0.98 -29.60
CA SER A 431 -11.34 1.03 -28.33
C SER A 431 -11.69 2.45 -27.92
N GLU A 432 -12.98 2.78 -28.08
CA GLU A 432 -13.60 3.92 -27.40
C GLU A 432 -13.45 3.84 -25.87
N ASN A 433 -13.37 2.62 -25.30
CA ASN A 433 -13.15 2.44 -23.87
C ASN A 433 -11.75 2.90 -23.43
N LEU A 434 -10.70 2.64 -24.20
CA LEU A 434 -9.35 3.12 -23.90
C LEU A 434 -9.26 4.65 -23.99
N LYS A 435 -9.90 5.25 -25.01
CA LYS A 435 -10.02 6.72 -25.14
C LYS A 435 -10.73 7.32 -23.92
N ALA A 436 -11.88 6.75 -23.55
CA ALA A 436 -12.65 7.17 -22.38
C ALA A 436 -11.88 6.95 -21.07
N ALA A 437 -11.12 5.86 -20.94
CA ALA A 437 -10.28 5.58 -19.78
C ALA A 437 -9.17 6.63 -19.61
N VAL A 438 -8.49 7.01 -20.70
CA VAL A 438 -7.51 8.10 -20.70
C VAL A 438 -8.15 9.41 -20.23
N ALA A 439 -9.32 9.77 -20.77
CA ALA A 439 -10.05 10.98 -20.38
C ALA A 439 -10.45 10.98 -18.90
N ALA A 440 -10.86 9.83 -18.37
CA ALA A 440 -11.22 9.67 -16.96
C ALA A 440 -9.99 9.83 -16.04
N PHE A 441 -8.86 9.18 -16.35
CA PHE A 441 -7.61 9.38 -15.59
C PHE A 441 -7.10 10.82 -15.66
N GLN A 442 -7.17 11.47 -16.82
CA GLN A 442 -6.83 12.88 -16.96
C GLN A 442 -7.75 13.78 -16.13
N SER A 443 -9.04 13.45 -16.04
CA SER A 443 -10.00 14.16 -15.19
C SER A 443 -9.63 14.03 -13.72
N ALA A 444 -9.33 12.82 -13.24
CA ALA A 444 -8.87 12.59 -11.88
C ALA A 444 -7.58 13.38 -11.55
N LEU A 445 -6.63 13.45 -12.48
CA LEU A 445 -5.37 14.20 -12.34
C LEU A 445 -5.54 15.73 -12.28
N GLN A 446 -6.72 16.27 -12.57
CA GLN A 446 -7.01 17.70 -12.37
C GLN A 446 -7.19 18.06 -10.89
N VAL A 447 -7.50 17.07 -10.04
CA VAL A 447 -7.69 17.26 -8.60
C VAL A 447 -6.57 16.58 -7.82
N ILE A 448 -6.22 15.35 -8.20
CA ILE A 448 -5.14 14.59 -7.57
C ILE A 448 -3.82 15.00 -8.22
N THR A 449 -2.97 15.68 -7.45
CA THR A 449 -1.69 16.22 -7.91
C THR A 449 -0.53 15.59 -7.15
N GLU A 450 0.67 15.71 -7.71
CA GLU A 450 1.91 15.28 -7.05
C GLU A 450 2.06 15.92 -5.66
N ALA A 451 1.66 17.18 -5.51
CA ALA A 451 1.82 17.93 -4.26
C ALA A 451 0.81 17.54 -3.17
N ASN A 452 -0.46 17.29 -3.53
CA ASN A 452 -1.51 17.06 -2.53
C ASN A 452 -1.69 15.59 -2.15
N SER A 453 -1.32 14.66 -3.03
CA SER A 453 -1.50 13.22 -2.82
C SER A 453 -0.48 12.42 -3.65
N PRO A 454 0.83 12.48 -3.29
CA PRO A 454 1.91 11.96 -4.13
C PRO A 454 1.75 10.48 -4.50
N LEU A 455 1.41 9.63 -3.52
CA LEU A 455 1.23 8.19 -3.75
C LEU A 455 0.07 7.90 -4.71
N LYS A 456 -1.09 8.54 -4.51
CA LYS A 456 -2.26 8.37 -5.37
C LYS A 456 -2.00 8.95 -6.77
N TRP A 457 -1.33 10.09 -6.87
CA TRP A 457 -0.91 10.66 -8.15
C TRP A 457 0.00 9.70 -8.92
N SER A 458 0.98 9.07 -8.25
CA SER A 458 1.85 8.07 -8.85
C SER A 458 1.08 6.84 -9.36
N GLU A 459 0.00 6.46 -8.66
CA GLU A 459 -0.90 5.38 -9.05
C GLU A 459 -1.72 5.75 -10.29
N LEU A 460 -2.29 6.94 -10.35
CA LEU A 460 -3.00 7.42 -11.53
C LEU A 460 -2.08 7.49 -12.75
N LYS A 461 -0.86 8.00 -12.59
CA LYS A 461 0.15 8.04 -13.65
C LYS A 461 0.52 6.64 -14.13
N TYR A 462 0.75 5.71 -13.21
CA TYR A 462 1.00 4.30 -13.54
C TYR A 462 -0.17 3.66 -14.30
N ASN A 463 -1.42 3.87 -13.86
CA ASN A 463 -2.60 3.31 -14.53
C ASN A 463 -2.82 3.96 -15.90
N LEU A 464 -2.69 5.27 -16.02
CA LEU A 464 -2.74 5.97 -17.29
C LEU A 464 -1.67 5.46 -18.27
N GLY A 465 -0.46 5.20 -17.78
CA GLY A 465 0.61 4.58 -18.57
C GLY A 465 0.23 3.21 -19.12
N GLN A 466 -0.43 2.36 -18.33
CA GLN A 466 -0.93 1.06 -18.80
C GLN A 466 -1.97 1.19 -19.92
N VAL A 467 -2.93 2.10 -19.76
CA VAL A 467 -3.97 2.32 -20.77
C VAL A 467 -3.36 2.86 -22.07
N LEU A 468 -2.47 3.85 -21.97
CA LEU A 468 -1.78 4.42 -23.13
C LEU A 468 -0.89 3.39 -23.83
N GLN A 469 -0.25 2.49 -23.08
CA GLN A 469 0.54 1.40 -23.66
C GLN A 469 -0.33 0.46 -24.51
N VAL A 470 -1.47 0.02 -23.98
CA VAL A 470 -2.38 -0.89 -24.70
C VAL A 470 -2.99 -0.20 -25.91
N TRP A 471 -3.43 1.06 -25.75
CA TRP A 471 -3.98 1.83 -26.86
C TRP A 471 -2.92 2.14 -27.93
N GLY A 472 -1.69 2.46 -27.52
CA GLY A 472 -0.58 2.72 -28.43
C GLY A 472 -0.19 1.51 -29.27
N ASP A 473 -0.21 0.29 -28.71
CA ASP A 473 0.02 -0.93 -29.50
C ASP A 473 -1.12 -1.18 -30.50
N ALA A 474 -2.37 -1.09 -30.03
CA ALA A 474 -3.55 -1.30 -30.87
C ALA A 474 -3.62 -0.31 -32.03
N ALA A 475 -3.37 0.97 -31.75
CA ALA A 475 -3.39 2.05 -32.74
C ALA A 475 -2.07 2.20 -33.51
N ARG A 476 -1.04 1.38 -33.22
CA ARG A 476 0.32 1.51 -33.77
C ARG A 476 0.86 2.95 -33.68
N SER A 477 0.66 3.60 -32.53
CA SER A 477 1.02 5.00 -32.31
C SER A 477 2.26 5.14 -31.43
N GLU A 478 3.32 5.71 -32.01
CA GLU A 478 4.54 6.09 -31.30
C GLU A 478 4.26 7.11 -30.19
N GLU A 479 3.51 8.17 -30.49
CA GLU A 479 3.17 9.24 -29.53
C GLU A 479 2.49 8.68 -28.27
N LEU A 480 1.55 7.74 -28.41
CA LEU A 480 0.87 7.13 -27.27
C LEU A 480 1.83 6.28 -26.43
N LEU A 481 2.77 5.56 -27.06
CA LEU A 481 3.79 4.77 -26.37
C LEU A 481 4.81 5.65 -25.65
N GLU A 482 5.22 6.77 -26.25
CA GLU A 482 6.08 7.76 -25.60
C GLU A 482 5.40 8.40 -24.39
N ARG A 483 4.12 8.76 -24.52
CA ARG A 483 3.32 9.27 -23.40
C ARG A 483 3.16 8.22 -22.29
N ALA A 484 3.03 6.94 -22.63
CA ALA A 484 3.00 5.86 -21.64
C ALA A 484 4.33 5.76 -20.85
N ILE A 485 5.47 5.89 -21.55
CA ILE A 485 6.80 5.93 -20.93
C ILE A 485 6.92 7.13 -19.99
N GLN A 486 6.50 8.32 -20.44
CA GLN A 486 6.52 9.54 -19.62
C GLN A 486 5.66 9.39 -18.36
N CYS A 487 4.48 8.77 -18.47
CA CYS A 487 3.63 8.50 -17.31
C CYS A 487 4.31 7.54 -16.31
N CYS A 488 5.03 6.53 -16.79
CA CYS A 488 5.80 5.64 -15.91
C CYS A 488 6.96 6.40 -15.23
N GLN A 489 7.68 7.25 -15.96
CA GLN A 489 8.75 8.09 -15.40
C GLN A 489 8.23 9.06 -14.33
N ASP A 490 7.07 9.67 -14.57
CA ASP A 490 6.38 10.50 -13.58
C ASP A 490 6.06 9.70 -12.31
N ALA A 491 5.47 8.50 -12.45
CA ALA A 491 5.16 7.65 -11.31
C ALA A 491 6.42 7.22 -10.52
N LEU A 492 7.56 7.04 -11.21
CA LEU A 492 8.86 6.70 -10.60
C LEU A 492 9.52 7.85 -9.82
N LYS A 493 9.02 9.09 -9.92
CA LYS A 493 9.46 10.19 -9.04
C LYS A 493 9.07 9.94 -7.58
N ILE A 494 7.93 9.29 -7.37
CA ILE A 494 7.40 8.96 -6.04
C ILE A 494 7.70 7.51 -5.68
N ARG A 495 7.49 6.58 -6.62
CA ARG A 495 7.73 5.16 -6.41
C ARG A 495 9.22 4.88 -6.54
N ASN A 496 9.85 4.41 -5.47
CA ASN A 496 11.30 4.20 -5.40
C ASN A 496 11.64 2.79 -4.89
N ARG A 497 12.89 2.38 -5.08
CA ARG A 497 13.35 1.01 -4.84
C ARG A 497 13.43 0.69 -3.34
N GLU A 498 13.61 1.70 -2.51
CA GLU A 498 13.87 1.58 -1.08
C GLU A 498 12.56 1.51 -0.28
N GLU A 499 11.65 2.45 -0.51
CA GLU A 499 10.41 2.63 0.26
C GLU A 499 9.21 1.91 -0.35
N THR A 500 9.16 1.81 -1.67
CA THR A 500 8.02 1.20 -2.39
C THR A 500 8.48 0.18 -3.45
N PRO A 501 9.34 -0.79 -3.09
CA PRO A 501 10.04 -1.67 -4.04
C PRO A 501 9.12 -2.38 -5.02
N LEU A 502 8.01 -2.95 -4.54
CA LEU A 502 7.06 -3.68 -5.40
C LEU A 502 6.31 -2.77 -6.38
N LEU A 503 5.95 -1.55 -5.96
CA LEU A 503 5.31 -0.56 -6.84
C LEU A 503 6.30 -0.02 -7.85
N TRP A 504 7.54 0.22 -7.44
CA TRP A 504 8.63 0.60 -8.35
C TRP A 504 8.86 -0.48 -9.41
N ALA A 505 8.96 -1.76 -9.01
CA ALA A 505 9.14 -2.88 -9.94
C ALA A 505 7.99 -3.03 -10.93
N ALA A 506 6.74 -2.83 -10.47
CA ALA A 506 5.57 -2.81 -11.36
C ALA A 506 5.65 -1.70 -12.39
N THR A 507 6.01 -0.49 -11.97
CA THR A 507 6.18 0.64 -12.89
C THR A 507 7.34 0.40 -13.87
N GLN A 508 8.47 -0.18 -13.43
CA GLN A 508 9.58 -0.55 -14.31
C GLN A 508 9.16 -1.59 -15.35
N ASN A 509 8.41 -2.63 -14.95
CA ASN A 509 7.92 -3.65 -15.87
C ASN A 509 6.97 -3.07 -16.94
N ASN A 510 6.10 -2.15 -16.55
CA ASN A 510 5.19 -1.50 -17.50
C ASN A 510 5.92 -0.52 -18.43
N MET A 511 6.88 0.24 -17.89
CA MET A 511 7.75 1.09 -18.71
C MET A 511 8.53 0.26 -19.73
N GLY A 512 9.07 -0.89 -19.32
CA GLY A 512 9.75 -1.83 -20.21
C GLY A 512 8.82 -2.37 -21.30
N SER A 513 7.56 -2.64 -20.98
CA SER A 513 6.56 -3.09 -21.96
C SER A 513 6.27 -2.02 -23.01
N ALA A 514 6.09 -0.76 -22.60
CA ALA A 514 5.91 0.37 -23.52
C ALA A 514 7.16 0.59 -24.41
N LEU A 515 8.35 0.58 -23.82
CA LEU A 515 9.62 0.70 -24.54
C LEU A 515 9.84 -0.42 -25.56
N PHE A 516 9.49 -1.66 -25.20
CA PHE A 516 9.59 -2.81 -26.08
C PHE A 516 8.66 -2.68 -27.29
N LEU A 517 7.41 -2.25 -27.06
CA LEU A 517 6.44 -2.00 -28.12
C LEU A 517 6.89 -0.87 -29.04
N LEU A 518 7.42 0.23 -28.48
CA LEU A 518 7.96 1.35 -29.23
C LEU A 518 9.11 0.90 -30.13
N GLY A 519 10.10 0.21 -29.57
CA GLY A 519 11.24 -0.29 -30.34
C GLY A 519 10.87 -1.32 -31.39
N ARG A 520 9.77 -2.07 -31.21
CA ARG A 520 9.22 -2.95 -32.27
C ARG A 520 8.52 -2.16 -33.38
N LEU A 521 7.86 -1.07 -33.04
CA LEU A 521 7.15 -0.21 -33.99
C LEU A 521 8.12 0.60 -34.86
N THR A 522 9.15 1.20 -34.24
CA THR A 522 10.13 2.07 -34.92
C THR A 522 11.32 1.30 -35.51
N ASP A 523 11.40 -0.01 -35.24
CA ASP A 523 12.55 -0.88 -35.48
C ASP A 523 13.88 -0.42 -34.81
N GLU A 524 13.80 0.48 -33.82
CA GLU A 524 14.98 1.05 -33.16
C GLU A 524 15.56 0.16 -32.05
N PHE A 525 16.89 0.10 -31.98
CA PHE A 525 17.61 -0.71 -30.99
C PHE A 525 17.49 -0.16 -29.55
N ASN A 526 17.63 1.15 -29.38
CA ASN A 526 17.72 1.81 -28.06
C ASN A 526 16.47 1.58 -27.19
N PRO A 527 15.22 1.74 -27.68
CA PRO A 527 14.05 1.44 -26.88
C PRO A 527 13.99 -0.02 -26.39
N VAL A 528 14.41 -0.99 -27.22
CA VAL A 528 14.42 -2.41 -26.83
C VAL A 528 15.50 -2.71 -25.78
N GLU A 529 16.65 -2.07 -25.87
CA GLU A 529 17.72 -2.18 -24.85
C GLU A 529 17.23 -1.63 -23.50
N ARG A 530 16.63 -0.43 -23.50
CA ARG A 530 16.04 0.18 -22.30
C ARG A 530 14.89 -0.66 -21.74
N ALA A 531 14.14 -1.35 -22.60
CA ALA A 531 13.12 -2.29 -22.16
C ALA A 531 13.72 -3.47 -21.39
N ALA A 532 14.78 -4.08 -21.93
CA ALA A 532 15.49 -5.18 -21.27
C ALA A 532 16.04 -4.77 -19.88
N ASP A 533 16.65 -3.59 -19.78
CA ASP A 533 17.10 -3.05 -18.49
C ASP A 533 15.94 -2.89 -17.49
N SER A 534 14.81 -2.33 -17.93
CA SER A 534 13.62 -2.13 -17.09
C SER A 534 13.02 -3.46 -16.61
N PHE A 535 12.95 -4.48 -17.48
CA PHE A 535 12.51 -5.82 -17.08
C PHE A 535 13.47 -6.50 -16.11
N GLY A 536 14.79 -6.34 -16.30
CA GLY A 536 15.81 -6.86 -15.39
C GLY A 536 15.71 -6.25 -13.98
N LYS A 537 15.49 -4.93 -13.92
CA LYS A 537 15.21 -4.19 -12.68
C LYS A 537 13.99 -4.74 -11.94
N ALA A 538 12.88 -4.91 -12.66
CA ALA A 538 11.64 -5.46 -12.09
C ALA A 538 11.82 -6.91 -11.59
N LEU A 539 12.45 -7.76 -12.41
CA LEU A 539 12.73 -9.17 -12.11
C LEU A 539 13.56 -9.31 -10.82
N SER A 540 14.60 -8.48 -10.66
CA SER A 540 15.45 -8.50 -9.47
C SER A 540 14.64 -8.25 -8.19
N ILE A 541 13.74 -7.26 -8.20
CA ILE A 541 12.90 -6.96 -7.04
C ILE A 541 11.86 -8.04 -6.83
N TYR A 542 11.16 -8.49 -7.87
CA TYR A 542 10.16 -9.53 -7.70
C TYR A 542 10.75 -10.84 -7.18
N GLY A 543 11.96 -11.21 -7.62
CA GLY A 543 12.70 -12.34 -7.08
C GLY A 543 13.05 -12.15 -5.60
N ALA A 544 13.56 -10.97 -5.22
CA ALA A 544 13.94 -10.66 -3.84
C ALA A 544 12.76 -10.67 -2.86
N PHE A 545 11.56 -10.31 -3.32
CA PHE A 545 10.33 -10.26 -2.53
C PHE A 545 9.43 -11.49 -2.70
N GLY A 546 9.90 -12.55 -3.36
CA GLY A 546 9.13 -13.80 -3.52
C GLY A 546 7.87 -13.67 -4.41
N ALA A 547 7.74 -12.59 -5.19
CA ALA A 547 6.63 -12.33 -6.09
C ALA A 547 6.72 -13.19 -7.37
N THR A 548 6.67 -14.51 -7.19
CA THR A 548 7.04 -15.53 -8.19
C THR A 548 6.29 -15.38 -9.51
N ARG A 549 4.98 -15.08 -9.47
CA ARG A 549 4.17 -14.89 -10.68
C ARG A 549 4.65 -13.69 -11.49
N LEU A 550 4.94 -12.57 -10.82
CA LEU A 550 5.41 -11.34 -11.47
C LEU A 550 6.84 -11.51 -11.98
N ALA A 551 7.71 -12.18 -11.21
CA ALA A 551 9.06 -12.53 -11.64
C ALA A 551 9.05 -13.32 -12.96
N LYS A 552 8.22 -14.38 -13.07
CA LYS A 552 8.09 -15.15 -14.31
C LYS A 552 7.58 -14.34 -15.50
N VAL A 553 6.73 -13.33 -15.27
CA VAL A 553 6.28 -12.42 -16.34
C VAL A 553 7.44 -11.54 -16.79
N SER A 554 8.15 -10.89 -15.87
CA SER A 554 9.29 -10.03 -16.18
C SER A 554 10.45 -10.80 -16.83
N GLU A 555 10.69 -12.05 -16.42
CA GLU A 555 11.69 -12.93 -17.04
C GLU A 555 11.37 -13.24 -18.51
N ARG A 556 10.10 -13.61 -18.81
CA ARG A 556 9.67 -13.84 -20.20
C ARG A 556 9.79 -12.58 -21.04
N ASN A 557 9.41 -11.43 -20.49
CA ASN A 557 9.52 -10.15 -21.17
C ASN A 557 10.99 -9.78 -21.46
N LEU A 558 11.87 -10.01 -20.48
CA LEU A 558 13.31 -9.83 -20.64
C LEU A 558 13.90 -10.73 -21.73
N SER A 559 13.52 -12.01 -21.75
CA SER A 559 13.96 -12.94 -22.80
C SER A 559 13.57 -12.43 -24.18
N ARG A 560 12.30 -12.06 -24.37
CA ARG A 560 11.81 -11.52 -25.64
C ARG A 560 12.54 -10.26 -26.09
N ALA A 561 12.86 -9.36 -25.16
CA ALA A 561 13.64 -8.16 -25.46
C ALA A 561 15.06 -8.54 -25.94
N LYS A 562 15.73 -9.47 -25.25
CA LYS A 562 17.05 -9.97 -25.65
C LYS A 562 17.04 -10.65 -27.01
N ASP A 563 16.04 -11.48 -27.30
CA ASP A 563 15.93 -12.18 -28.57
C ASP A 563 15.82 -11.20 -29.75
N VAL A 564 15.05 -10.12 -29.59
CA VAL A 564 14.92 -9.05 -30.59
C VAL A 564 16.26 -8.32 -30.77
N LEU A 565 16.97 -8.02 -29.69
CA LEU A 565 18.28 -7.36 -29.76
C LEU A 565 19.31 -8.23 -30.49
N SER A 566 19.41 -9.51 -30.14
CA SER A 566 20.31 -10.47 -30.82
C SER A 566 19.99 -10.55 -32.32
N SER A 567 18.71 -10.71 -32.66
CA SER A 567 18.27 -10.78 -34.07
C SER A 567 18.63 -9.51 -34.86
N ARG A 568 18.52 -8.34 -34.24
CA ARG A 568 18.91 -7.06 -34.88
C ARG A 568 20.41 -6.90 -35.00
N GLN A 569 21.16 -7.37 -34.00
CA GLN A 569 22.62 -7.37 -34.05
C GLN A 569 23.12 -8.27 -35.19
N GLU A 570 22.57 -9.47 -35.35
CA GLU A 570 22.87 -10.37 -36.46
C GLU A 570 22.58 -9.72 -37.82
N ARG A 571 21.42 -9.09 -38.01
CA ARG A 571 21.09 -8.36 -39.24
C ARG A 571 22.05 -7.21 -39.53
N ARG A 572 22.50 -6.50 -38.49
CA ARG A 572 23.44 -5.38 -38.63
C ARG A 572 24.83 -5.86 -39.01
N VAL A 573 25.29 -6.98 -38.43
CA VAL A 573 26.57 -7.62 -38.80
C VAL A 573 26.53 -8.12 -40.23
N GLN A 574 25.48 -8.86 -40.61
CA GLN A 574 25.30 -9.32 -41.99
C GLN A 574 25.32 -8.16 -42.99
N LYS A 575 24.59 -7.06 -42.71
CA LYS A 575 24.59 -5.88 -43.60
C LYS A 575 26.00 -5.28 -43.80
N PHE A 576 26.85 -5.33 -42.77
CA PHE A 576 28.24 -4.88 -42.86
C PHE A 576 29.07 -5.81 -43.76
N ASP A 577 28.94 -7.13 -43.57
CA ASP A 577 29.65 -8.13 -44.39
C ASP A 577 29.30 -8.00 -45.89
N TRP A 578 28.03 -7.76 -46.24
CA TRP A 578 27.62 -7.53 -47.63
C TRP A 578 28.10 -6.20 -48.23
N GLU A 579 28.19 -5.13 -47.43
CA GLU A 579 28.68 -3.83 -47.90
C GLU A 579 30.21 -3.83 -48.11
N ASP A 580 30.94 -4.58 -47.29
CA ASP A 580 32.38 -4.83 -47.45
C ASP A 580 32.67 -5.72 -48.67
N GLU A 581 31.91 -6.81 -48.89
CA GLU A 581 32.02 -7.63 -50.11
C GLU A 581 31.67 -6.83 -51.38
N ALA A 582 30.64 -5.98 -51.34
CA ALA A 582 30.25 -5.14 -52.47
C ALA A 582 31.25 -3.99 -52.76
N THR A 583 32.00 -3.53 -51.75
CA THR A 583 33.09 -2.57 -51.95
C THR A 583 34.36 -3.23 -52.47
N GLU A 584 34.67 -4.46 -52.04
CA GLU A 584 35.74 -5.28 -52.64
C GLU A 584 35.44 -5.65 -54.10
N GLU A 585 34.22 -6.08 -54.44
CA GLU A 585 33.81 -6.34 -55.83
C GLU A 585 33.80 -5.09 -56.72
N ARG A 586 33.55 -3.89 -56.15
CA ARG A 586 33.68 -2.62 -56.89
C ARG A 586 35.14 -2.21 -57.10
N ALA A 587 36.04 -2.58 -56.19
CA ALA A 587 37.47 -2.29 -56.31
C ALA A 587 38.18 -3.21 -57.33
N THR A 588 37.62 -4.41 -57.61
CA THR A 588 38.20 -5.38 -58.56
C THR A 588 37.66 -5.29 -59.98
N ARG A 589 36.66 -4.44 -60.27
CA ARG A 589 36.18 -4.23 -61.65
C ARG A 589 37.24 -3.46 -62.48
N PRO A 590 37.72 -4.01 -63.60
CA PRO A 590 38.66 -3.29 -64.47
C PRO A 590 37.99 -2.04 -65.05
N LYS A 591 38.67 -0.89 -64.97
CA LYS A 591 38.25 0.33 -65.67
C LYS A 591 38.27 0.07 -67.17
N HIS A 592 37.11 -0.11 -67.80
CA HIS A 592 37.01 -0.13 -69.25
C HIS A 592 37.39 1.25 -69.82
N GLN A 593 38.50 1.30 -70.56
CA GLN A 593 38.85 2.43 -71.41
C GLN A 593 37.86 2.51 -72.59
N PRO A 594 37.42 3.72 -73.00
CA PRO A 594 36.54 3.87 -74.15
C PRO A 594 37.36 3.71 -75.44
N GLN A 595 37.09 2.65 -76.21
CA GLN A 595 37.61 2.50 -77.57
C GLN A 595 36.82 3.39 -78.54
N GLN A 596 37.55 4.25 -79.25
CA GLN A 596 37.11 4.99 -80.43
C GLN A 596 36.54 4.02 -81.47
N LYS A 597 35.32 4.28 -81.96
CA LYS A 597 34.82 3.68 -83.20
C LYS A 597 35.01 4.67 -84.34
N ASP A 598 35.95 4.35 -85.21
CA ASP A 598 36.12 4.96 -86.52
C ASP A 598 34.86 4.74 -87.37
N ARG A 599 34.41 5.82 -88.00
CA ARG A 599 33.44 5.80 -89.09
C ARG A 599 34.21 5.53 -90.39
N HIS A 600 33.89 4.44 -91.08
CA HIS A 600 34.11 4.38 -92.52
C HIS A 600 32.86 3.90 -93.25
N VAL A 601 32.56 4.70 -94.27
CA VAL A 601 31.53 4.61 -95.31
C VAL A 601 32.05 3.66 -96.41
N GLU A 602 31.22 2.76 -96.95
CA GLU A 602 30.99 2.62 -98.41
C GLU A 602 30.00 1.49 -98.76
N ALA A 603 29.52 1.55 -100.00
CA ALA A 603 28.22 1.12 -100.52
C ALA A 603 28.28 -0.09 -101.48
N ALA A 604 27.08 -0.43 -102.01
CA ALA A 604 26.73 -1.33 -103.13
C ALA A 604 26.72 -2.84 -102.81
N GLU A 605 25.73 -3.65 -103.23
CA GLU A 605 24.69 -3.54 -104.28
C GLU A 605 23.27 -3.84 -103.76
#